data_AF-A0A3B9GVZ9-F1
#
_entry.id   AF-A0A3B9GVZ9-F1
#
_cell.length_a   1.000
_cell.length_b   1.000
_cell.length_c   1.000
_cell.angle_alpha   90.00
_cell.angle_beta   90.00
_cell.angle_gamma   90.00
#
_symmetry.space_group_name_H-M   'P 1'
#
loop_
_entity.id
_entity.type
_entity.pdbx_description
1 polymer ?
#
loop_
_entity_poly.entity_id
_entity_poly.type
_entity_poly.pdbx_seq_one_letter_code
_entity_poly.pdbx_strand_id
1 'polypeptide(L)'
;PGVSMDELETAVMAEVELALEEGFTQAEVVRARNKLAATAIYSRDSQSTMANVFGSTLAIGGTIEDVLSYPDEVRAITPEEAIAAVRKIFGPDRHFIEAQLLPSEEGN
;
A
#
# COMPACT_ATOMS: atom_id res chain seq x y z
N PRO A 1 12.61 -1.87 17.37
CA PRO A 1 13.21 -2.79 18.35
C PRO A 1 12.82 -2.36 19.78
N GLY A 2 12.20 -3.24 20.57
CA GLY A 2 11.84 -2.94 21.96
C GLY A 2 10.40 -3.26 22.38
N VAL A 3 9.60 -3.90 21.52
CA VAL A 3 8.25 -4.42 21.82
C VAL A 3 8.16 -5.88 21.36
N SER A 4 7.23 -6.65 21.92
CA SER A 4 6.98 -8.03 21.48
C SER A 4 6.32 -8.06 20.09
N MET A 5 6.35 -9.22 19.42
CA MET A 5 5.63 -9.40 18.15
C MET A 5 4.13 -9.28 18.34
N ASP A 6 3.59 -9.78 19.46
CA ASP A 6 2.16 -9.71 19.78
C ASP A 6 1.70 -8.26 20.01
N GLU A 7 2.54 -7.44 20.67
CA GLU A 7 2.27 -6.01 20.85
C GLU A 7 2.25 -5.27 19.51
N LEU A 8 3.18 -5.59 18.61
CA LEU A 8 3.22 -5.02 17.27
C LEU A 8 2.01 -5.44 16.43
N GLU A 9 1.66 -6.72 16.47
CA GLU A 9 0.51 -7.30 15.77
C GLU A 9 -0.78 -6.63 16.21
N THR A 10 -1.00 -6.53 17.53
CA THR A 10 -2.15 -5.84 18.12
C THR A 10 -2.22 -4.39 17.67
N ALA A 11 -1.09 -3.67 17.69
CA ALA A 11 -1.05 -2.28 17.26
C ALA A 11 -1.38 -2.10 15.77
N VAL A 12 -0.86 -2.97 14.90
CA VAL A 12 -1.16 -2.91 13.45
C VAL A 12 -2.63 -3.22 13.18
N MET A 13 -3.20 -4.23 13.86
CA MET A 13 -4.62 -4.56 13.72
C MET A 13 -5.51 -3.41 14.18
N ALA A 14 -5.18 -2.75 15.30
CA ALA A 14 -5.93 -1.60 15.81
C ALA A 14 -5.94 -0.41 14.83
N GLU A 15 -4.82 -0.14 14.14
CA GLU A 15 -4.76 0.92 13.13
C GLU A 15 -5.63 0.62 11.90
N VAL A 16 -5.71 -0.66 11.49
CA VAL A 16 -6.59 -1.08 10.39
C VAL A 16 -8.05 -0.96 10.80
N GLU A 17 -8.41 -1.39 12.01
CA GLU A 17 -9.77 -1.23 12.57
C GLU A 17 -10.17 0.24 12.64
N LEU A 18 -9.30 1.11 13.16
CA LEU A 18 -9.52 2.54 13.20
C LEU A 18 -9.77 3.12 11.80
N ALA A 19 -8.97 2.73 10.81
CA ALA A 19 -9.17 3.15 9.43
C ALA A 19 -10.52 2.67 8.87
N LEU A 20 -10.95 1.43 9.16
CA LEU A 20 -12.23 0.88 8.70
C LEU A 20 -13.43 1.63 9.30
N GLU A 21 -13.33 2.01 10.58
CA GLU A 21 -14.33 2.73 11.35
C GLU A 21 -14.43 4.20 10.95
N GLU A 22 -13.30 4.93 11.02
CA GLU A 22 -13.26 6.39 10.85
C GLU A 22 -13.05 6.83 9.40
N GLY A 23 -12.44 5.98 8.58
CA GLY A 23 -12.00 6.32 7.23
C GLY A 23 -10.73 7.17 7.20
N PHE A 24 -10.49 7.83 6.07
CA PHE A 24 -9.33 8.71 5.90
C PHE A 24 -9.75 10.16 5.70
N THR A 25 -8.96 11.08 6.21
CA THR A 25 -9.17 12.50 5.96
C THR A 25 -8.71 12.88 4.55
N GLN A 26 -9.30 13.96 4.00
CA GLN A 26 -8.86 14.55 2.74
C GLN A 26 -7.35 14.85 2.72
N ALA A 27 -6.80 15.37 3.82
CA ALA A 27 -5.39 15.77 3.90
C ALA A 27 -4.44 14.55 3.84
N GLU A 28 -4.81 13.43 4.46
CA GLU A 28 -4.05 12.19 4.43
C GLU A 28 -4.00 11.61 3.02
N VAL A 29 -5.15 11.53 2.36
CA VAL A 29 -5.25 10.97 1.01
C VAL A 29 -4.55 11.87 -0.01
N VAL A 30 -4.69 13.19 0.09
CA VAL A 30 -3.95 14.15 -0.75
C VAL A 30 -2.44 13.98 -0.58
N ARG A 31 -1.96 13.86 0.65
CA ARG A 31 -0.54 13.65 0.92
C ARG A 31 -0.05 12.32 0.32
N ALA A 32 -0.80 11.23 0.53
CA ALA A 32 -0.44 9.91 0.03
C ALA A 32 -0.41 9.85 -1.51
N ARG A 33 -1.47 10.31 -2.18
CA ARG A 33 -1.54 10.28 -3.65
C ARG A 33 -0.49 11.17 -4.31
N ASN A 34 -0.17 12.32 -3.71
CA ASN A 34 0.90 13.18 -4.22
C ASN A 34 2.27 12.51 -4.10
N LYS A 35 2.53 11.79 -3.00
CA LYS A 35 3.76 11.02 -2.84
C LYS A 35 3.85 9.91 -3.89
N LEU A 36 2.78 9.15 -4.11
CA LEU A 36 2.74 8.08 -5.13
C LEU A 36 2.95 8.63 -6.54
N ALA A 37 2.29 9.73 -6.90
CA ALA A 37 2.47 10.37 -8.19
C ALA A 37 3.90 10.90 -8.38
N ALA A 38 4.50 11.49 -7.33
CA ALA A 38 5.88 11.94 -7.37
C ALA A 38 6.85 10.76 -7.59
N THR A 39 6.66 9.64 -6.89
CA THR A 39 7.46 8.41 -7.11
C THR A 39 7.36 7.91 -8.54
N ALA A 40 6.16 7.90 -9.13
CA ALA A 40 5.97 7.49 -10.51
C ALA A 40 6.64 8.45 -11.51
N ILE A 41 6.61 9.76 -11.24
CA ILE A 41 7.30 10.77 -12.06
C ILE A 41 8.81 10.59 -11.98
N TYR A 42 9.38 10.50 -10.78
CA TYR A 42 10.84 10.33 -10.60
C TYR A 42 11.35 9.01 -11.16
N SER A 43 10.51 7.98 -11.22
CA SER A 43 10.87 6.70 -11.86
C SER A 43 11.21 6.85 -13.35
N ARG A 44 10.71 7.91 -14.02
CA ARG A 44 10.99 8.20 -15.44
C ARG A 44 12.43 8.62 -15.70
N ASP A 45 13.16 9.07 -14.69
CA ASP A 45 14.56 9.46 -14.81
C ASP A 45 15.50 8.24 -14.95
N SER A 46 15.00 7.04 -14.64
CA SER A 46 15.74 5.80 -14.74
C SER A 46 15.18 4.92 -15.86
N GLN A 47 15.93 4.78 -16.95
CA GLN A 47 15.54 3.93 -18.08
C GLN A 47 15.41 2.46 -17.69
N SER A 48 16.23 1.98 -16.75
CA SER A 48 16.11 0.61 -16.22
C SER A 48 14.84 0.44 -15.39
N THR A 49 14.46 1.45 -14.60
CA THR A 49 13.19 1.44 -13.86
C THR A 49 12.01 1.44 -14.82
N MET A 50 12.03 2.31 -15.83
CA MET A 50 10.96 2.36 -16.84
C MET A 50 10.83 1.07 -17.63
N ALA A 51 11.93 0.45 -18.04
CA ALA A 51 11.90 -0.85 -18.72
C ALA A 51 11.25 -1.93 -17.86
N ASN A 52 11.56 -1.96 -16.55
CA ASN A 52 10.93 -2.89 -15.62
C ASN A 52 9.44 -2.61 -15.43
N VAL A 53 9.03 -1.34 -15.28
CA VAL A 53 7.62 -0.97 -15.12
C VAL A 53 6.80 -1.32 -16.36
N PHE A 54 7.27 -0.98 -17.56
CA PHE A 54 6.59 -1.39 -18.79
C PHE A 54 6.53 -2.91 -18.94
N GLY A 55 7.65 -3.59 -18.69
CA GLY A 55 7.72 -5.05 -18.79
C GLY A 55 6.76 -5.75 -17.83
N SER A 56 6.74 -5.36 -16.56
CA SER A 56 5.88 -5.99 -15.55
C SER A 56 4.39 -5.70 -15.78
N THR A 57 4.03 -4.46 -16.14
CA THR A 57 2.64 -4.10 -16.44
C THR A 57 2.10 -4.87 -17.66
N LEU A 58 2.86 -4.91 -18.76
CA LEU A 58 2.44 -5.63 -19.96
C LEU A 58 2.38 -7.15 -19.73
N ALA A 59 3.28 -7.71 -18.91
CA ALA A 59 3.30 -9.14 -18.61
C ALA A 59 2.05 -9.63 -17.86
N ILE A 60 1.38 -8.76 -17.11
CA ILE A 60 0.13 -9.08 -16.39
C ILE A 60 -1.13 -8.62 -17.15
N GLY A 61 -1.00 -8.21 -18.41
CA GLY A 61 -2.11 -7.80 -19.26
C GLY A 61 -2.52 -6.33 -19.14
N GLY A 62 -1.73 -5.51 -18.44
CA GLY A 62 -1.90 -4.06 -18.45
C GLY A 62 -1.47 -3.44 -19.79
N THR A 63 -1.71 -2.14 -19.94
CA THR A 63 -1.42 -1.39 -21.16
C THR A 63 -0.28 -0.39 -20.97
N ILE A 64 0.23 0.15 -22.08
CA ILE A 64 1.16 1.29 -22.05
C ILE A 64 0.50 2.50 -21.39
N GLU A 65 -0.80 2.71 -21.65
CA GLU A 65 -1.53 3.85 -21.10
C GLU A 65 -1.56 3.79 -19.57
N ASP A 66 -1.82 2.61 -19.00
CA ASP A 66 -1.83 2.40 -17.54
C ASP A 66 -0.52 2.88 -16.87
N VAL A 67 0.62 2.80 -17.57
CA VAL A 67 1.91 3.30 -17.07
C VAL A 67 2.04 4.82 -17.20
N LEU A 68 1.52 5.38 -18.29
CA LEU A 68 1.66 6.79 -18.62
C LEU A 68 0.68 7.68 -17.84
N SER A 69 -0.55 7.21 -17.66
CA SER A 69 -1.65 7.91 -16.98
C SER A 69 -1.60 7.77 -15.45
N TYR A 70 -0.91 6.76 -14.91
CA TYR A 70 -0.88 6.46 -13.47
C TYR A 70 -0.68 7.68 -12.55
N PRO A 71 0.26 8.63 -12.81
CA PRO A 71 0.43 9.80 -11.94
C PRO A 71 -0.82 10.68 -11.84
N ASP A 72 -1.64 10.74 -12.88
CA ASP A 72 -2.86 11.54 -12.88
C ASP A 72 -4.04 10.76 -12.31
N GLU A 73 -4.14 9.47 -12.64
CA GLU A 73 -5.14 8.56 -12.06
C GLU A 73 -5.01 8.46 -10.55
N VAL A 74 -3.80 8.28 -10.02
CA VAL A 74 -3.58 8.18 -8.57
C VAL A 74 -3.94 9.50 -7.87
N ARG A 75 -3.72 10.65 -8.52
CA ARG A 75 -4.10 11.97 -7.97
C ARG A 75 -5.61 12.20 -7.96
N ALA A 76 -6.36 11.50 -8.81
CA ALA A 76 -7.82 11.62 -8.86
C ALA A 76 -8.51 10.90 -7.69
N ILE A 77 -7.83 9.93 -7.05
CA ILE A 77 -8.38 9.12 -5.97
C ILE A 77 -8.94 10.00 -4.84
N THR A 78 -10.20 9.74 -4.49
CA THR A 78 -10.93 10.34 -3.37
C THR A 78 -10.76 9.51 -2.09
N PRO A 79 -10.97 10.08 -0.89
CA PRO A 79 -10.96 9.27 0.33
C PRO A 79 -12.02 8.19 0.37
N GLU A 80 -13.18 8.42 -0.26
CA GLU A 80 -14.24 7.43 -0.37
C GLU A 80 -13.79 6.19 -1.15
N GLU A 81 -13.10 6.40 -2.28
CA GLU A 81 -12.52 5.31 -3.06
C GLU A 81 -11.38 4.62 -2.31
N ALA A 82 -10.53 5.38 -1.62
CA ALA A 82 -9.44 4.85 -0.82
C ALA A 82 -9.94 3.93 0.30
N ILE A 83 -10.95 4.37 1.08
CA ILE A 83 -11.51 3.55 2.16
C ILE A 83 -12.34 2.38 1.61
N ALA A 84 -13.00 2.54 0.46
CA ALA A 84 -13.70 1.43 -0.20
C ALA A 84 -12.73 0.31 -0.59
N ALA A 85 -11.53 0.65 -1.09
CA ALA A 85 -10.48 -0.33 -1.39
C ALA A 85 -10.01 -1.07 -0.14
N VAL A 86 -9.79 -0.34 0.96
CA VAL A 86 -9.42 -0.94 2.25
C VAL A 86 -10.51 -1.89 2.73
N ARG A 87 -11.79 -1.49 2.74
CA ARG A 87 -12.92 -2.34 3.16
C ARG A 87 -13.06 -3.62 2.31
N LYS A 88 -12.69 -3.57 1.02
CA LYS A 88 -12.74 -4.74 0.13
C LYS A 88 -11.69 -5.80 0.49
N ILE A 89 -10.51 -5.37 0.92
CA ILE A 89 -9.40 -6.27 1.24
C ILE A 89 -9.43 -6.63 2.72
N PHE A 90 -9.51 -5.61 3.56
CA PHE A 90 -9.39 -5.66 5.00
C PHE A 90 -10.75 -5.77 5.73
N GLY A 91 -11.73 -6.46 5.14
CA GLY A 91 -13.10 -6.53 5.70
C GLY A 91 -13.14 -6.87 7.21
N PRO A 92 -14.21 -6.44 7.92
CA PRO A 92 -14.31 -6.57 9.37
C PRO A 92 -14.13 -8.02 9.84
N ASP A 93 -13.59 -8.19 11.04
CA ASP A 93 -13.38 -9.49 11.71
C ASP A 93 -12.37 -10.44 11.02
N ARG A 94 -11.46 -9.92 10.21
CA ARG A 94 -10.41 -10.70 9.57
C ARG A 94 -9.06 -10.38 10.20
N HIS A 95 -8.31 -11.43 10.55
CA HIS A 95 -6.92 -11.32 10.96
C HIS A 95 -6.02 -11.49 9.74
N PHE A 96 -5.22 -10.49 9.38
CA PHE A 96 -4.41 -10.48 8.15
C PHE A 96 -2.93 -10.78 8.38
N ILE A 97 -2.50 -10.86 9.64
CA ILE A 97 -1.16 -11.30 10.01
C ILE A 97 -1.24 -12.80 10.25
N GLU A 98 -0.61 -13.59 9.37
CA GLU A 98 -0.71 -15.06 9.40
C GLU A 98 0.58 -15.76 9.85
N ALA A 99 1.70 -15.03 9.90
CA ALA A 99 3.00 -15.60 10.25
C ALA A 99 3.91 -14.57 10.92
N GLN A 100 4.65 -15.03 11.92
CA GLN A 100 5.72 -14.28 12.57
C GLN A 100 7.06 -14.98 12.31
N LEU A 101 8.07 -14.20 11.89
CA LEU A 101 9.45 -14.70 11.79
C LEU A 101 10.19 -14.34 13.07
N LEU A 102 10.37 -15.33 13.95
CA LEU A 102 11.07 -15.18 15.21
C LEU A 102 12.53 -15.61 15.05
N PRO A 103 13.47 -15.03 15.82
CA PRO A 103 14.81 -15.58 15.95
C PRO A 103 14.72 -17.07 16.33
N SER A 104 15.66 -17.87 15.82
CA SER A 104 15.81 -19.22 16.33
C SER A 104 16.08 -19.15 17.82
N GLU A 105 15.48 -20.05 18.60
CA GLU A 105 15.94 -20.30 19.96
C GLU A 105 17.42 -20.73 19.87
N GLU A 106 18.35 -19.84 20.21
CA GLU A 106 19.77 -20.18 20.28
C GLU A 106 19.97 -21.23 21.39
N GLY A 107 20.24 -22.48 20.99
CA GLY A 107 20.92 -23.49 21.80
C GLY A 107 20.04 -24.51 22.53
N ASN A 108 19.88 -25.70 21.92
CA ASN A 108 20.15 -26.97 22.59
C ASN A 108 21.34 -27.64 21.90
#